data_AF-A0A349B358-F1
#
_entry.id   AF-A0A349B358-F1
#
_cell.length_a   1.000
_cell.length_b   1.000
_cell.length_c   1.000
_cell.angle_alpha   90.00
_cell.angle_beta   90.00
_cell.angle_gamma   90.00
#
_symmetry.space_group_name_H-M   'P 1'
#
loop_
_entity.id
_entity.type
_entity.pdbx_description
1 polymer ?
#
loop_
_entity_poly.entity_id
_entity_poly.type
_entity_poly.pdbx_seq_one_letter_code
_entity_poly.pdbx_strand_id
1 'polypeptide(L)'
;MVVRAALLGTVVARFVRATAAEAPLAAMAPPPDQADATVVVPARDEQERIGPCVSSLVEQGATVLVVDDGSTDRTREVATA
;
A
#
# COMPACT_ATOMS: atom_id res chain seq x y z
N MET A 1 32.81 -5.64 -14.46
CA MET A 1 32.66 -4.84 -13.22
C MET A 1 31.65 -3.70 -13.36
N VAL A 2 31.65 -2.96 -14.47
CA VAL A 2 30.76 -1.79 -14.71
C VAL A 2 29.26 -2.12 -14.66
N VAL A 3 28.84 -3.27 -15.21
CA VAL A 3 27.41 -3.69 -15.22
C VAL A 3 26.85 -3.96 -13.82
N ARG A 4 27.66 -4.48 -12.89
CA ARG A 4 27.23 -4.76 -11.51
C ARG A 4 27.08 -3.48 -10.68
N ALA A 5 27.92 -2.47 -10.90
CA ALA A 5 27.80 -1.17 -10.24
C ALA A 5 26.56 -0.39 -10.70
N ALA A 6 26.20 -0.49 -11.97
CA ALA A 6 25.00 0.15 -12.52
C ALA A 6 23.70 -0.43 -11.95
N LEU A 7 23.61 -1.76 -11.82
CA LEU A 7 22.45 -2.45 -11.23
C LEU A 7 22.27 -2.11 -9.74
N LEU A 8 23.38 -2.07 -8.98
CA LEU A 8 23.34 -1.65 -7.57
C LEU A 8 22.90 -0.18 -7.44
N GLY A 9 23.40 0.68 -8.33
CA GLY A 9 23.00 2.09 -8.39
C GLY A 9 21.52 2.29 -8.70
N THR A 10 20.91 1.43 -9.52
CA THR A 10 19.47 1.52 -9.82
C THR A 10 18.60 1.09 -8.64
N VAL A 11 19.01 0.06 -7.89
CA VAL A 11 18.31 -0.38 -6.68
C VAL A 11 18.35 0.70 -5.61
N VAL A 12 19.52 1.29 -5.36
CA VAL A 12 19.69 2.39 -4.39
C VAL A 12 18.86 3.62 -4.79
N ALA A 13 18.91 4.03 -6.06
CA ALA A 13 18.14 5.17 -6.54
C ALA A 13 16.62 4.97 -6.42
N ARG A 14 16.13 3.74 -6.64
CA ARG A 14 14.72 3.39 -6.42
C ARG A 14 14.35 3.43 -4.94
N PHE A 15 15.22 2.97 -4.07
CA PHE A 15 15.00 3.02 -2.62
C PHE A 15 14.93 4.47 -2.11
N VAL A 16 15.85 5.33 -2.57
CA VAL A 16 15.84 6.76 -2.24
C VAL A 16 14.56 7.44 -2.74
N ARG A 17 14.10 7.11 -3.96
CA ARG A 17 12.84 7.65 -4.49
C ARG A 17 11.61 7.15 -3.74
N ALA A 18 11.63 5.92 -3.25
CA ALA A 18 10.56 5.38 -2.40
C ALA A 18 10.48 6.08 -1.04
N THR A 19 11.62 6.54 -0.49
CA THR A 19 11.64 7.32 0.77
C THR A 19 11.25 8.79 0.59
N ALA A 20 11.34 9.32 -0.64
CA ALA A 20 10.88 10.67 -0.97
C ALA A 20 9.37 10.67 -1.25
N ALA A 21 8.60 10.08 -0.34
CA ALA A 21 7.14 10.09 -0.40
C ALA A 21 6.67 11.54 -0.57
N GLU A 22 5.91 11.81 -1.64
CA GLU A 22 5.33 13.13 -1.85
C GLU A 22 4.41 13.49 -0.68
N ALA A 23 4.30 14.80 -0.42
CA ALA A 23 3.36 15.30 0.58
C ALA A 23 1.96 14.70 0.30
N PRO A 24 1.20 14.33 1.35
CA PRO A 24 -0.12 13.75 1.16
C PRO A 24 -0.95 14.63 0.22
N LEU A 25 -1.58 14.01 -0.78
CA LEU A 25 -2.56 14.69 -1.62
C LEU A 25 -3.58 15.35 -0.70
N ALA A 26 -3.81 16.66 -0.89
CA ALA A 26 -4.79 17.38 -0.10
C ALA A 26 -6.14 16.66 -0.23
N ALA A 27 -6.79 16.39 0.91
CA ALA A 27 -8.09 15.74 0.92
C ALA A 27 -9.08 16.60 0.12
N MET A 28 -9.57 16.05 -0.99
CA MET A 28 -10.70 16.65 -1.70
C MET A 28 -11.98 16.25 -0.97
N ALA A 29 -12.95 17.17 -0.90
CA ALA A 29 -14.27 16.85 -0.38
C ALA A 29 -14.83 15.64 -1.15
N PRO A 30 -15.38 14.62 -0.46
CA PRO A 30 -15.90 13.45 -1.14
C PRO A 30 -16.97 13.87 -2.15
N PRO A 31 -16.92 13.38 -3.40
CA PRO A 31 -17.99 13.64 -4.36
C PRO A 31 -19.34 13.14 -3.79
N PRO A 32 -20.45 13.81 -4.12
CA PRO A 32 -21.76 13.57 -3.49
C PRO A 32 -22.34 12.18 -3.77
N ASP A 33 -21.79 11.47 -4.76
CA ASP A 33 -22.07 10.08 -5.07
C ASP A 33 -20.81 9.31 -4.67
N GLN A 34 -20.83 8.65 -3.51
CA GLN A 34 -19.74 7.79 -3.06
C GLN A 34 -19.68 6.63 -4.06
N ALA A 35 -18.81 6.79 -5.06
CA ALA A 35 -18.60 5.84 -6.11
C ALA A 35 -18.39 4.44 -5.50
N ASP A 36 -19.04 3.45 -6.10
CA ASP A 36 -18.85 2.02 -5.88
C ASP A 36 -17.40 1.63 -6.24
N ALA A 37 -16.47 2.10 -5.42
CA ALA A 37 -15.04 2.01 -5.65
C ALA A 37 -14.54 0.72 -5.03
N THR A 38 -13.95 -0.12 -5.88
CA THR A 38 -13.14 -1.25 -5.41
C THR A 38 -11.71 -0.77 -5.18
N VAL A 39 -11.25 -0.82 -3.94
CA VAL A 39 -9.89 -0.43 -3.54
C VAL A 39 -9.03 -1.67 -3.44
N VAL A 40 -7.96 -1.72 -4.24
CA VAL A 40 -6.96 -2.79 -4.20
C VAL A 40 -5.84 -2.39 -3.25
N VAL A 41 -5.62 -3.20 -2.21
CA VAL A 41 -4.59 -2.97 -1.20
C VAL A 41 -3.53 -4.07 -1.30
N PRO A 42 -2.36 -3.80 -1.91
CA PRO A 42 -1.24 -4.74 -1.85
C PRO A 42 -0.70 -4.80 -0.42
N ALA A 43 -0.51 -6.01 0.10
CA ALA A 43 -0.03 -6.22 1.46
C ALA A 43 1.09 -7.28 1.46
N ARG A 44 2.28 -6.89 1.90
CA ARG A 44 3.43 -7.78 2.07
C ARG A 44 4.17 -7.43 3.36
N ASP A 45 4.09 -8.32 4.34
CA ASP A 45 4.71 -8.13 5.66
C ASP A 45 4.25 -6.82 6.33
N GLU A 46 2.94 -6.60 6.32
CA GLU A 46 2.19 -5.42 6.76
C GLU A 46 1.37 -5.64 8.04
N GLN A 47 1.71 -6.62 8.90
CA GLN A 47 0.88 -7.03 10.04
C GLN A 47 0.46 -5.88 10.99
N GLU A 48 1.27 -4.82 11.10
CA GLU A 48 0.98 -3.66 11.97
C GLU A 48 0.12 -2.59 11.30
N ARG A 49 0.07 -2.58 9.96
CA ARG A 49 -0.53 -1.50 9.17
C ARG A 49 -1.81 -1.93 8.45
N ILE A 50 -1.91 -3.20 8.06
CA ILE A 50 -3.00 -3.68 7.20
C ILE A 50 -4.37 -3.57 7.87
N GLY A 51 -4.48 -3.88 9.16
CA GLY A 51 -5.76 -3.82 9.90
C GLY A 51 -6.37 -2.41 9.90
N PRO A 52 -5.70 -1.40 10.49
CA PRO A 52 -6.21 -0.03 10.51
C PRO A 52 -6.50 0.55 9.11
N CYS A 53 -5.71 0.18 8.10
CA CYS A 53 -5.91 0.61 6.72
C CYS A 53 -7.22 0.06 6.14
N VAL A 54 -7.43 -1.26 6.24
CA VAL A 54 -8.64 -1.91 5.73
C VAL A 54 -9.88 -1.40 6.46
N SER A 55 -9.84 -1.30 7.79
CA SER A 55 -10.96 -0.78 8.58
C SER A 55 -11.36 0.62 8.13
N SER A 56 -10.38 1.53 7.96
CA SER A 56 -10.66 2.89 7.52
C SER A 56 -11.29 2.97 6.12
N LEU A 57 -10.87 2.10 5.19
CA LEU A 57 -11.44 2.06 3.83
C LEU A 57 -12.88 1.53 3.84
N VAL A 58 -13.15 0.49 4.64
CA VAL A 58 -14.51 -0.06 4.79
C VAL A 58 -15.45 0.96 5.44
N GLU A 59 -14.99 1.71 6.45
CA GLU A 59 -15.76 2.80 7.07
C GLU A 59 -16.12 3.92 6.08
N GLN A 60 -15.33 4.09 5.02
CA GLN A 60 -15.59 5.02 3.93
C GLN A 60 -16.50 4.44 2.84
N GLY A 61 -17.01 3.21 3.00
CA GLY A 61 -17.94 2.56 2.07
C GLY A 61 -17.27 1.86 0.89
N ALA A 62 -15.94 1.68 0.90
CA ALA A 62 -15.23 1.02 -0.19
C ALA A 62 -15.35 -0.51 -0.14
N THR A 63 -15.41 -1.14 -1.32
CA THR A 63 -15.16 -2.59 -1.45
C THR A 63 -13.66 -2.82 -1.47
N VAL A 64 -13.11 -3.57 -0.51
CA VAL A 64 -11.65 -3.74 -0.37
C VAL A 64 -11.19 -5.11 -0.88
N LEU A 65 -10.23 -5.12 -1.80
CA LEU A 65 -9.51 -6.32 -2.24
C LEU A 65 -8.06 -6.27 -1.72
N VAL A 66 -7.77 -7.04 -0.67
CA VAL A 66 -6.40 -7.22 -0.18
C VAL A 66 -5.68 -8.24 -1.04
N VAL A 67 -4.51 -7.87 -1.57
CA VAL A 67 -3.65 -8.74 -2.37
C VAL A 67 -2.40 -9.06 -1.58
N ASP A 68 -2.35 -10.28 -1.05
CA ASP A 68 -1.19 -10.83 -0.34
C ASP A 68 -0.36 -11.70 -1.29
N ASP A 69 0.90 -11.32 -1.53
CA ASP A 69 1.81 -12.02 -2.47
C ASP A 69 2.73 -13.05 -1.78
N GLY A 70 2.33 -13.51 -0.59
CA GLY A 70 3.07 -14.48 0.23
C GLY A 70 3.83 -13.82 1.37
N SER A 71 3.12 -13.06 2.21
CA SER A 71 3.67 -12.56 3.48
C SER A 71 4.20 -13.71 4.36
N THR A 72 5.23 -13.39 5.12
CA THR A 72 5.91 -14.29 6.07
C THR A 72 5.57 -13.99 7.53
N ASP A 73 4.81 -12.93 7.77
CA ASP A 73 4.30 -12.52 9.07
C ASP A 73 2.78 -12.73 9.19
N ARG A 74 2.14 -12.06 10.17
CA ARG A 74 0.70 -12.21 10.44
C ARG A 74 -0.21 -11.36 9.54
N THR A 75 0.30 -10.77 8.45
CA THR A 75 -0.47 -9.88 7.55
C THR A 75 -1.80 -10.47 7.13
N ARG A 76 -1.81 -11.72 6.66
CA ARG A 76 -3.04 -12.38 6.19
C ARG A 76 -4.08 -12.54 7.30
N GLU A 77 -3.64 -12.91 8.49
CA GLU A 77 -4.52 -13.09 9.65
C GLU A 77 -5.15 -11.76 10.05
N VAL A 78 -4.35 -10.70 10.13
CA VAL A 78 -4.80 -9.36 10.52
C VAL A 78 -5.70 -8.74 9.46
N ALA A 79 -5.45 -8.99 8.17
CA ALA A 79 -6.27 -8.46 7.07
C ALA A 79 -7.70 -9.02 7.04
N THR A 80 -7.94 -10.17 7.67
CA THR A 80 -9.25 -10.85 7.70
C THR A 80 -9.97 -10.77 9.05
N ALA A 81 -9.34 -10.14 10.05
CA ALA A 81 -9.88 -10.00 11.40
C ALA A 81 -10.91 -8.87 11.48
#